data_AF-A0A7I4NJA3-F1
#
_entry.id   AF-A0A7I4NJA3-F1
#
_cell.length_a   1.000
_cell.length_b   1.000
_cell.length_c   1.000
_cell.angle_alpha   90.00
_cell.angle_beta   90.00
_cell.angle_gamma   90.00
#
_symmetry.space_group_name_H-M   'P 1'
#
loop_
_entity.id
_entity.type
_entity.pdbx_description
1 polymer ?
#
loop_
_entity_poly.entity_id
_entity_poly.type
_entity_poly.pdbx_seq_one_letter_code
_entity_poly.pdbx_strand_id
1 'polypeptide(L)'
;MLKHLNHFNGCQFRIRSIEENIGISVIIESFNRAKLDKKEFLLLKAIAFMHSECSGLSTNSFKQLSCQRQIILDTLFNYMIFKHDKHGPVRFGHALSVLWSVYEATNSYVESLMDMDLKPLTIELLANKLPEPLT
;
A
#
# COMPACT_ATOMS: atom_id res chain seq x y z
N MET A 1 14.70 12.71 -39.67
CA MET A 1 13.59 12.05 -38.93
C MET A 1 14.06 11.19 -37.74
N LEU A 2 15.22 10.51 -37.80
CA LEU A 2 15.72 9.63 -36.71
C LEU A 2 16.29 10.33 -35.44
N LYS A 3 16.69 11.61 -35.50
CA LYS A 3 17.21 12.34 -34.31
C LYS A 3 16.11 12.77 -33.32
N HIS A 4 14.87 12.93 -33.77
CA HIS A 4 13.76 13.36 -32.90
C HIS A 4 13.19 12.21 -32.06
N LEU A 5 13.25 10.95 -32.53
CA LEU A 5 12.78 9.78 -31.77
C LEU A 5 13.67 9.46 -30.56
N ASN A 6 15.00 9.57 -30.69
CA ASN A 6 15.92 9.30 -29.58
C ASN A 6 15.83 10.33 -28.45
N HIS A 7 15.57 11.60 -28.78
CA HIS A 7 15.39 12.65 -27.78
C HIS A 7 14.05 12.51 -27.04
N PHE A 8 13.00 12.03 -27.73
CA PHE A 8 11.68 11.82 -27.12
C PHE A 8 11.72 10.67 -26.09
N ASN A 9 12.32 9.53 -26.46
CA ASN A 9 12.47 8.38 -25.57
C ASN A 9 13.38 8.69 -24.36
N GLY A 10 14.44 9.49 -24.54
CA GLY A 10 15.32 9.91 -23.45
C GLY A 10 14.68 10.89 -22.46
N CYS A 11 13.81 11.79 -22.93
CA CYS A 11 13.00 12.65 -22.05
C CYS A 11 11.95 11.83 -21.29
N GLN A 12 11.26 10.90 -21.95
CA GLN A 12 10.26 10.03 -21.32
C GLN A 12 10.87 9.18 -20.21
N PHE A 13 12.04 8.59 -20.44
CA PHE A 13 12.76 7.80 -19.44
C PHE A 13 13.21 8.65 -18.24
N ARG A 14 13.66 9.90 -18.48
CA ARG A 14 14.02 10.82 -17.40
C ARG A 14 12.81 11.25 -16.57
N ILE A 15 11.68 11.56 -17.20
CA ILE A 15 10.45 11.96 -16.49
C ILE A 15 9.95 10.80 -15.63
N ARG A 16 9.92 9.57 -16.17
CA ARG A 16 9.59 8.36 -15.40
C ARG A 16 10.49 8.19 -14.19
N SER A 17 11.82 8.26 -14.37
CA SER A 17 12.77 8.13 -13.25
C SER A 17 12.63 9.22 -12.18
N ILE A 18 12.16 10.42 -12.55
CA ILE A 18 11.91 11.53 -11.61
C ILE A 18 10.62 11.27 -10.82
N GLU A 19 9.54 10.87 -11.50
CA GLU A 19 8.26 10.54 -10.87
C GLU A 19 8.38 9.34 -9.91
N GLU A 20 9.15 8.32 -10.30
CA GLU A 20 9.44 7.15 -9.47
C GLU A 20 10.20 7.52 -8.19
N ASN A 21 11.20 8.41 -8.30
CA ASN A 21 11.94 8.93 -7.15
C ASN A 21 11.06 9.79 -6.23
N ILE A 22 10.12 10.57 -6.79
CA ILE A 22 9.17 11.38 -6.01
C ILE A 22 8.23 10.46 -5.21
N GLY A 23 7.67 9.41 -5.83
CA GLY A 23 6.77 8.46 -5.16
C GLY A 23 7.44 7.75 -3.97
N ILE A 24 8.69 7.29 -4.15
CA ILE A 24 9.46 6.65 -3.08
C ILE A 24 9.79 7.64 -1.96
N SER A 25 10.17 8.88 -2.28
CA SER A 25 10.45 9.92 -1.27
C SER A 25 9.22 10.21 -0.41
N VAL A 26 8.04 10.32 -1.02
CA VAL A 26 6.78 10.58 -0.31
C VAL A 26 6.44 9.43 0.65
N ILE A 27 6.67 8.17 0.24
CA ILE A 27 6.51 7.01 1.12
C ILE A 27 7.47 7.12 2.32
N ILE A 28 8.76 7.35 2.08
CA ILE A 28 9.79 7.43 3.13
C ILE A 28 9.44 8.52 4.15
N GLU A 29 9.05 9.71 3.68
CA GLU A 29 8.67 10.82 4.55
C GLU A 29 7.44 10.49 5.41
N SER A 30 6.41 9.86 4.83
CA SER A 30 5.23 9.44 5.57
C SER A 30 5.58 8.41 6.65
N PHE A 31 6.45 7.44 6.35
CA PHE A 31 6.94 6.48 7.35
C PHE A 31 7.74 7.16 8.47
N ASN A 32 8.61 8.11 8.12
CA ASN A 32 9.40 8.88 9.09
C ASN A 32 8.55 9.74 10.02
N ARG A 33 7.44 10.30 9.51
CA ARG A 33 6.46 11.04 10.33
C ARG A 33 5.69 10.12 11.26
N ALA A 34 5.22 8.99 10.74
CA ALA A 34 4.36 8.08 11.49
C ALA A 34 5.09 7.39 12.64
N LYS A 35 6.40 7.07 12.49
CA LYS A 35 7.22 6.38 13.49
C LYS A 35 6.46 5.21 14.13
N LEU A 36 5.94 4.34 13.27
CA LEU A 36 5.07 3.25 13.66
C LEU A 36 5.86 2.22 14.48
N ASP A 37 5.29 1.78 15.59
CA ASP A 37 5.79 0.57 16.24
C ASP A 37 5.35 -0.71 15.51
N LYS A 38 5.83 -1.86 16.00
CA LYS A 38 5.54 -3.17 15.39
C LYS A 38 4.05 -3.49 15.31
N LYS A 39 3.25 -3.15 16.32
CA LYS A 39 1.81 -3.42 16.37
C LYS A 39 1.06 -2.47 15.44
N GLU A 40 1.41 -1.19 15.47
CA GLU A 40 0.83 -0.17 14.58
C GLU A 40 1.10 -0.53 13.11
N PHE A 41 2.33 -0.93 12.78
CA PHE A 41 2.70 -1.35 11.42
C PHE A 41 2.01 -2.65 10.99
N LEU A 42 1.86 -3.63 11.88
CA LEU A 42 1.14 -4.88 11.60
C LEU A 42 -0.33 -4.61 11.24
N LEU A 43 -1.02 -3.81 12.06
CA LEU A 43 -2.42 -3.45 11.81
C LEU A 43 -2.56 -2.64 10.53
N LEU A 44 -1.61 -1.74 10.25
CA LEU A 44 -1.60 -0.95 9.00
C LEU A 44 -1.50 -1.84 7.76
N LYS A 45 -0.64 -2.87 7.78
CA LYS A 45 -0.57 -3.86 6.70
C LYS A 45 -1.90 -4.57 6.49
N ALA A 46 -2.53 -5.01 7.58
CA ALA A 46 -3.81 -5.70 7.48
C ALA A 46 -4.88 -4.81 6.85
N ILE A 47 -4.93 -3.52 7.21
CA ILE A 47 -5.82 -2.52 6.59
C ILE A 47 -5.54 -2.42 5.09
N ALA A 48 -4.27 -2.34 4.67
CA ALA A 48 -3.88 -2.27 3.27
C ALA A 48 -4.35 -3.49 2.46
N PHE A 49 -4.25 -4.69 3.04
CA PHE A 49 -4.64 -5.93 2.37
C PHE A 49 -6.16 -6.11 2.26
N MET A 50 -6.95 -5.56 3.17
CA MET A 50 -8.42 -5.64 3.13
C MET A 50 -9.03 -4.54 2.23
N HIS A 51 -8.54 -4.45 1.00
CA HIS A 51 -9.04 -3.48 0.03
C HIS A 51 -10.34 -3.98 -0.63
N SER A 52 -11.48 -3.65 -0.02
CA SER A 52 -12.80 -4.07 -0.50
C SER A 52 -13.18 -3.47 -1.85
N GLU A 53 -12.58 -2.36 -2.26
CA GLU A 53 -12.87 -1.66 -3.51
C GLU A 53 -12.21 -2.29 -4.74
N CYS A 54 -11.53 -3.43 -4.57
CA CYS A 54 -10.93 -4.18 -5.67
C CYS A 54 -12.01 -4.67 -6.65
N SER A 55 -11.73 -4.54 -7.96
CA SER A 55 -12.64 -4.97 -9.02
C SER A 55 -12.86 -6.50 -8.99
N GLY A 56 -14.08 -6.93 -9.29
CA GLY A 56 -14.41 -8.35 -9.42
C GLY A 56 -14.85 -9.07 -8.14
N LEU A 57 -15.02 -8.36 -7.01
CA LEU A 57 -15.58 -8.95 -5.79
C LEU A 57 -17.10 -9.11 -5.86
N SER A 58 -17.61 -10.19 -5.26
CA SER A 58 -19.04 -10.34 -5.01
C SER A 58 -19.54 -9.34 -3.96
N THR A 59 -20.81 -8.97 -3.98
CA THR A 59 -21.42 -8.08 -2.96
C THR A 59 -21.22 -8.60 -1.54
N ASN A 60 -21.24 -9.92 -1.34
CA ASN A 60 -21.01 -10.52 -0.02
C ASN A 60 -19.55 -10.38 0.42
N SER A 61 -18.61 -10.71 -0.47
CA SER A 61 -17.17 -10.59 -0.20
C SER A 61 -16.75 -9.13 0.06
N PHE A 62 -17.30 -8.19 -0.72
CA PHE A 62 -17.13 -6.75 -0.50
C PHE A 62 -17.53 -6.38 0.94
N LYS A 63 -18.77 -6.72 1.35
CA LYS A 63 -19.28 -6.42 2.69
C LYS A 63 -18.41 -7.03 3.79
N GLN A 64 -18.02 -8.30 3.64
CA GLN A 64 -17.19 -8.99 4.62
C GLN A 64 -15.83 -8.29 4.79
N LEU A 65 -15.14 -7.98 3.69
CA LEU A 65 -13.86 -7.27 3.73
C LEU A 65 -13.99 -5.86 4.31
N SER A 66 -15.03 -5.12 3.94
CA SER A 66 -15.27 -3.78 4.50
C SER A 66 -15.49 -3.83 6.03
N CYS A 67 -16.27 -4.80 6.52
CA CYS A 67 -16.49 -4.98 7.96
C CYS A 67 -15.19 -5.35 8.69
N GLN A 68 -14.40 -6.28 8.13
CA GLN A 68 -13.11 -6.67 8.72
C GLN A 68 -12.11 -5.51 8.73
N ARG A 69 -12.07 -4.70 7.66
CA ARG A 69 -11.24 -3.50 7.60
C ARG A 69 -11.61 -2.50 8.69
N GLN A 70 -12.91 -2.29 8.91
CA GLN A 70 -13.38 -1.37 9.96
C GLN A 70 -12.95 -1.84 11.36
N ILE A 71 -13.08 -3.14 11.67
CA ILE A 71 -12.65 -3.69 12.96
C ILE A 71 -11.16 -3.42 13.22
N ILE A 72 -10.33 -3.56 12.19
CA ILE A 72 -8.88 -3.35 12.32
C ILE A 72 -8.54 -1.85 12.41
N LEU A 73 -9.26 -0.98 11.69
CA LEU A 73 -9.16 0.47 11.84
C LEU A 73 -9.50 0.91 13.27
N ASP A 74 -10.61 0.43 13.82
CA ASP A 74 -11.03 0.72 15.20
C ASP A 74 -10.01 0.21 16.21
N THR A 75 -9.48 -0.99 15.97
CA THR A 75 -8.43 -1.59 16.82
C THR A 75 -7.16 -0.74 16.82
N LEU A 76 -6.71 -0.27 15.64
CA LEU A 76 -5.54 0.61 15.52
C LEU A 76 -5.78 1.95 16.21
N PHE A 77 -6.94 2.56 15.99
CA PHE A 77 -7.31 3.83 16.62
C PHE A 77 -7.30 3.71 18.14
N ASN A 78 -7.99 2.71 18.69
CA ASN A 78 -8.05 2.46 20.13
C ASN A 78 -6.66 2.19 20.73
N TYR A 79 -5.82 1.43 20.04
CA TYR A 79 -4.44 1.20 20.47
C TYR A 79 -3.64 2.51 20.55
N MET A 80 -3.78 3.38 19.56
CA MET A 80 -3.06 4.66 19.53
C MET A 80 -3.59 5.64 20.58
N ILE A 81 -4.90 5.68 20.83
CA ILE A 81 -5.48 6.44 21.95
C ILE A 81 -4.92 5.93 23.28
N PHE A 82 -4.96 4.61 23.50
CA PHE A 82 -4.46 4.01 24.75
C PHE A 82 -2.97 4.29 24.99
N LYS A 83 -2.14 4.19 23.94
CA LYS A 83 -0.69 4.33 24.07
C LYS A 83 -0.21 5.78 24.11
N HIS A 84 -0.83 6.67 23.35
CA HIS A 84 -0.35 8.04 23.13
C HIS A 84 -1.31 9.12 23.66
N ASP A 85 -2.38 8.72 24.34
CA ASP A 85 -3.36 9.59 24.97
C ASP A 85 -3.89 10.68 24.00
N LYS A 86 -3.78 11.95 24.36
CA LYS A 86 -4.21 13.10 23.53
C LYS A 86 -3.54 13.17 22.14
N HIS A 87 -2.40 12.50 21.95
CA HIS A 87 -1.69 12.47 20.66
C HIS A 87 -2.12 11.29 19.77
N GLY A 88 -2.91 10.36 20.29
CA GLY A 88 -3.41 9.19 19.55
C GLY A 88 -4.08 9.53 18.22
N PRO A 89 -5.01 10.49 18.14
CA PRO A 89 -5.70 10.81 16.89
C PRO A 89 -4.77 11.34 15.80
N VAL A 90 -3.81 12.19 16.18
CA VAL A 90 -2.83 12.75 15.23
C VAL A 90 -1.93 11.65 14.69
N ARG A 91 -1.47 10.74 15.58
CA ARG A 91 -0.66 9.59 15.17
C ARG A 91 -1.43 8.63 14.26
N PHE A 92 -2.73 8.45 14.50
CA PHE A 92 -3.60 7.67 13.63
C PHE A 92 -3.68 8.28 12.23
N GLY A 93 -3.86 9.61 12.14
CA GLY A 93 -3.79 10.32 10.86
C GLY A 93 -2.45 10.14 10.14
N HIS A 94 -1.33 10.22 10.86
CA HIS A 94 -0.01 9.96 10.26
C HIS A 94 0.13 8.52 9.77
N ALA A 95 -0.39 7.53 10.49
CA ALA A 95 -0.39 6.14 10.05
C ALA A 95 -1.20 5.96 8.76
N LEU A 96 -2.41 6.54 8.67
CA LEU A 96 -3.22 6.49 7.45
C LEU A 96 -2.57 7.22 6.28
N SER A 97 -1.81 8.29 6.53
CA SER A 97 -1.06 8.99 5.47
C SER A 97 -0.02 8.09 4.80
N VAL A 98 0.54 7.12 5.52
CA VAL A 98 1.44 6.10 4.95
C VAL A 98 0.69 5.25 3.92
N LEU A 99 -0.52 4.76 4.25
CA LEU A 99 -1.33 3.98 3.31
C LEU A 99 -1.65 4.77 2.05
N TRP A 100 -2.03 6.04 2.22
CA TRP A 100 -2.28 6.93 1.09
C TRP A 100 -1.05 7.10 0.20
N SER A 101 0.12 7.39 0.80
CA SER A 101 1.37 7.53 0.05
C SER A 101 1.75 6.25 -0.70
N VAL A 102 1.56 5.08 -0.10
CA VAL A 102 1.80 3.79 -0.76
C VAL A 102 0.82 3.59 -1.90
N TYR A 103 -0.48 3.85 -1.70
CA TYR A 103 -1.49 3.73 -2.74
C TYR A 103 -1.20 4.61 -3.95
N GLU A 104 -0.94 5.90 -3.73
CA GLU A 104 -0.61 6.87 -4.78
C GLU A 104 0.64 6.45 -5.57
N ALA A 105 1.71 6.09 -4.86
CA ALA A 105 2.93 5.61 -5.51
C ALA A 105 2.66 4.33 -6.31
N THR A 106 1.97 3.34 -5.74
CA THR A 106 1.69 2.08 -6.45
C THR A 106 0.86 2.31 -7.70
N ASN A 107 -0.10 3.23 -7.66
CA ASN A 107 -0.89 3.64 -8.81
C ASN A 107 -0.06 4.30 -9.91
N SER A 108 0.97 5.07 -9.56
CA SER A 108 1.87 5.63 -10.58
C SER A 108 2.70 4.56 -11.31
N TYR A 109 2.80 3.34 -10.74
CA TYR A 109 3.45 2.20 -11.39
C TYR A 109 2.48 1.24 -12.10
N VAL A 110 1.15 1.44 -12.01
CA VAL A 110 0.17 0.45 -12.52
C VAL A 110 0.39 0.13 -14.00
N GLU A 111 0.65 1.14 -14.84
CA GLU A 111 0.93 0.89 -16.27
C GLU A 111 2.19 0.04 -16.47
N SER A 112 3.26 0.32 -15.71
CA SER A 112 4.50 -0.48 -15.74
C SER A 112 4.32 -1.90 -15.20
N LEU A 113 3.37 -2.10 -14.27
CA LEU A 113 3.04 -3.40 -13.71
C LEU A 113 2.20 -4.25 -14.68
N MET A 114 1.36 -3.63 -15.50
CA MET A 114 0.54 -4.34 -16.50
C MET A 114 1.37 -4.99 -17.61
N ASP A 115 2.57 -4.46 -17.87
CA ASP A 115 3.51 -5.02 -18.86
C ASP A 115 4.31 -6.22 -18.33
N MET A 116 4.25 -6.53 -17.02
CA MET A 116 4.91 -7.68 -16.43
C MET A 116 4.06 -8.95 -16.52
N ASP A 117 4.69 -10.08 -16.89
CA ASP A 117 4.06 -11.40 -16.77
C ASP A 117 4.03 -11.85 -15.30
N LEU A 118 2.92 -11.56 -14.62
CA LEU A 118 2.72 -11.87 -13.20
C LEU A 118 2.20 -13.30 -12.94
N LYS A 119 1.93 -14.10 -13.98
CA LYS A 119 1.44 -15.47 -13.82
C LYS A 119 2.38 -16.36 -13.00
N PRO A 120 3.71 -16.37 -13.21
CA PRO A 120 4.62 -17.18 -12.42
C PRO A 120 4.57 -16.82 -10.93
N LEU A 121 4.59 -15.53 -10.61
CA LEU A 121 4.53 -15.04 -9.23
C LEU A 121 3.21 -15.40 -8.55
N THR A 122 2.10 -15.31 -9.28
CA THR A 122 0.77 -15.66 -8.75
C THR A 122 0.69 -17.14 -8.40
N ILE A 123 1.24 -18.02 -9.26
CA ILE A 123 1.30 -19.46 -9.01
C ILE A 123 2.14 -19.75 -7.75
N GLU A 124 3.29 -19.11 -7.61
CA GLU A 124 4.16 -19.28 -6.44
C GLU A 124 3.49 -18.82 -5.14
N LEU A 125 2.81 -17.66 -5.16
CA LEU A 125 2.08 -17.15 -4.00
C LEU A 125 0.92 -18.07 -3.59
N LEU A 126 0.20 -18.64 -4.55
CA LEU A 126 -0.91 -19.55 -4.30
C LEU A 126 -0.45 -20.97 -3.90
N ALA A 127 0.74 -21.39 -4.34
CA ALA A 127 1.34 -22.67 -3.98
C ALA A 127 1.86 -22.71 -2.53
N ASN A 128 2.22 -21.55 -1.97
CA ASN A 128 2.54 -21.42 -0.56
C ASN A 128 1.27 -21.57 0.28
N LYS A 129 1.03 -22.78 0.79
CA LYS A 129 -0.02 -23.03 1.79
C LYS A 129 0.17 -22.09 2.99
N LEU A 130 -0.94 -21.68 3.61
CA LEU A 130 -0.92 -20.96 4.89
C LEU A 130 0.05 -21.67 5.86
N PRO A 131 0.93 -20.93 6.57
CA PRO A 131 1.79 -21.53 7.58
C PRO A 131 0.93 -22.32 8.55
N GLU A 132 1.28 -23.59 8.76
CA GLU A 132 0.62 -24.40 9.77
C GLU A 132 0.77 -23.72 11.14
N PRO A 133 -0.30 -23.67 11.96
CA PRO A 133 -0.20 -23.08 13.27
C PRO A 133 0.92 -23.79 14.04
N LEU A 134 1.87 -23.00 14.53
CA LEU A 134 2.92 -23.48 15.43
C LEU A 134 2.23 -24.12 16.63
N THR A 135 2.29 -25.45 16.69
CA THR A 135 1.78 -26.28 17.79
C THR A 135 2.78 -26.32 18.93
#